data_AF-A0A2S8H8V9-F1
#
_entry.id   AF-A0A2S8H8V9-F1
#
_cell.length_a   1.000
_cell.length_b   1.000
_cell.length_c   1.000
_cell.angle_alpha   90.00
_cell.angle_beta   90.00
_cell.angle_gamma   90.00
#
_symmetry.space_group_name_H-M   'P 1'
#
loop_
_entity.id
_entity.type
_entity.pdbx_description
1 polymer ?
#
loop_
_entity_poly.entity_id
_entity_poly.type
_entity_poly.pdbx_seq_one_letter_code
_entity_poly.pdbx_strand_id
1 'polypeptide(L)'
;MTLHRSLIYTSILLCTACAKTASIPPTDLTLSSFGLGPNNLYTIIFTSNIDLLNAFNTYENANQLTPMLTCSLDNDLDFSVDHSINVKAEGRVTSERKNKTNHTFLADLVFYHTNRDGTQLDLNSYDAIKPLIATQASIPCKVRITAYGYKAYYTNTLLIPSALMMDQMNQ
;
A
#
# COMPACT_ATOMS: atom_id res chain seq x y z
N MET A 1 1.69 -47.91 31.12
CA MET A 1 2.56 -46.86 30.54
C MET A 1 2.21 -46.54 29.08
N THR A 2 0.92 -46.36 28.75
CA THR A 2 0.47 -46.16 27.35
C THR A 2 -0.56 -45.04 27.18
N LEU A 3 -1.18 -44.55 28.27
CA LEU A 3 -2.24 -43.54 28.21
C LEU A 3 -1.70 -42.09 28.13
N HIS A 4 -0.57 -41.79 28.76
CA HIS A 4 0.04 -40.45 28.72
C HIS A 4 0.73 -40.11 27.40
N ARG A 5 1.26 -41.10 26.67
CA ARG A 5 1.85 -40.84 25.34
C ARG A 5 0.80 -40.48 24.31
N SER A 6 -0.45 -40.94 24.46
CA SER A 6 -1.54 -40.65 23.50
C SER A 6 -2.13 -39.24 23.65
N LEU A 7 -2.01 -38.62 24.82
CA LEU A 7 -2.50 -37.25 25.07
C LEU A 7 -1.57 -36.17 24.50
N ILE A 8 -0.30 -36.48 24.29
CA ILE A 8 0.68 -35.53 23.74
C ILE A 8 0.50 -35.38 22.22
N TYR A 9 0.05 -36.42 21.52
CA TYR A 9 -0.16 -36.38 20.06
C TYR A 9 -1.41 -35.60 19.64
N THR A 10 -2.43 -35.48 20.50
CA THR A 10 -3.66 -34.71 20.19
C THR A 10 -3.49 -33.20 20.40
N SER A 11 -2.52 -32.75 21.20
CA SER A 11 -2.28 -31.32 21.44
C SER A 11 -1.43 -30.61 20.37
N ILE A 12 -0.83 -31.33 19.42
CA ILE A 12 0.08 -30.75 18.41
C ILE A 12 -0.66 -30.25 17.15
N LEU A 13 -1.98 -30.45 17.02
CA LEU A 13 -2.70 -30.32 15.76
C LEU A 13 -3.43 -28.98 15.48
N LEU A 14 -3.31 -27.94 16.32
CA LEU A 14 -4.19 -26.76 16.20
C LEU A 14 -3.50 -25.38 16.30
N CYS A 15 -2.21 -25.28 16.01
CA CYS A 15 -1.54 -23.97 15.85
C CYS A 15 -1.48 -23.49 14.40
N THR A 16 -2.48 -23.79 13.57
CA THR A 16 -2.68 -23.03 12.33
C THR A 16 -3.33 -21.69 12.71
N ALA A 17 -2.52 -20.68 13.03
CA ALA A 17 -2.99 -19.31 13.19
C ALA A 17 -3.45 -18.78 11.81
N CYS A 18 -4.66 -19.13 11.42
CA CYS A 18 -5.24 -18.69 10.16
C CYS A 18 -5.66 -17.22 10.33
N ALA A 19 -5.07 -16.33 9.53
CA ALA A 19 -5.46 -14.93 9.51
C ALA A 19 -6.89 -14.80 8.94
N LYS A 20 -7.74 -14.03 9.61
CA LYS A 20 -9.13 -13.79 9.19
C LYS A 20 -9.17 -12.92 7.94
N THR A 21 -10.12 -13.16 7.06
CA THR A 21 -10.43 -12.22 5.98
C THR A 21 -11.36 -11.14 6.52
N ALA A 22 -11.01 -9.87 6.36
CA ALA A 22 -11.88 -8.76 6.74
C ALA A 22 -13.04 -8.60 5.75
N SER A 23 -14.18 -8.14 6.27
CA SER A 23 -15.43 -7.81 5.57
C SER A 23 -15.50 -6.32 5.19
N ILE A 24 -14.34 -5.72 4.92
CA ILE A 24 -14.24 -4.35 4.39
C ILE A 24 -14.71 -4.37 2.93
N PRO A 25 -15.64 -3.49 2.52
CA PRO A 25 -16.14 -3.48 1.15
C PRO A 25 -15.04 -3.07 0.16
N PRO A 26 -15.09 -3.56 -1.10
CA PRO A 26 -14.19 -3.10 -2.15
C PRO A 26 -14.14 -1.57 -2.21
N THR A 27 -12.93 -1.04 -2.26
CA THR A 27 -12.68 0.39 -2.13
C THR A 27 -12.06 0.94 -3.39
N ASP A 28 -12.71 1.93 -3.98
CA ASP A 28 -12.23 2.66 -5.14
C ASP A 28 -11.51 3.92 -4.69
N LEU A 29 -10.41 4.22 -5.38
CA LEU A 29 -9.61 5.42 -5.16
C LEU A 29 -9.73 6.33 -6.37
N THR A 30 -9.80 7.64 -6.14
CA THR A 30 -9.80 8.64 -7.22
C THR A 30 -8.65 9.61 -7.02
N LEU A 31 -7.79 9.73 -8.03
CA LEU A 31 -6.70 10.69 -8.01
C LEU A 31 -7.26 12.13 -7.99
N SER A 32 -6.79 12.93 -7.04
CA SER A 32 -7.10 14.36 -6.98
C SER A 32 -5.95 15.19 -7.53
N SER A 33 -4.72 14.92 -7.09
CA SER A 33 -3.53 15.58 -7.62
C SER A 33 -2.25 14.79 -7.35
N PHE A 34 -1.20 15.16 -8.07
CA PHE A 34 0.18 14.74 -7.86
C PHE A 34 1.07 15.96 -8.02
N GLY A 35 2.09 16.12 -7.18
CA GLY A 35 3.01 17.26 -7.27
C GLY A 35 4.02 17.30 -6.13
N LEU A 36 4.96 18.25 -6.17
CA LEU A 36 5.97 18.40 -5.13
C LEU A 36 5.32 18.95 -3.84
N GLY A 37 5.41 18.17 -2.76
CA GLY A 37 4.90 18.51 -1.45
C GLY A 37 5.86 19.36 -0.61
N PRO A 38 5.42 19.82 0.57
CA PRO A 38 6.20 20.71 1.44
C PRO A 38 7.47 20.07 2.02
N ASN A 39 7.56 18.74 2.01
CA ASN A 39 8.70 17.97 2.53
C ASN A 39 9.76 17.68 1.44
N ASN A 40 9.69 18.32 0.28
CA ASN A 40 10.49 18.02 -0.92
C ASN A 40 10.31 16.58 -1.46
N LEU A 41 9.21 15.93 -1.07
CA LEU A 41 8.76 14.65 -1.61
C LEU A 41 7.59 14.89 -2.54
N TYR A 42 7.46 14.07 -3.59
CA TYR A 42 6.23 14.08 -4.38
C TYR A 42 5.06 13.52 -3.57
N THR A 43 3.95 14.23 -3.52
CA THR A 43 2.75 13.85 -2.79
C THR A 43 1.65 13.46 -3.78
N ILE A 44 1.00 12.33 -3.54
CA ILE A 44 -0.27 11.99 -4.17
C ILE A 44 -1.40 12.40 -3.24
N ILE A 45 -2.37 13.17 -3.74
CA ILE A 45 -3.64 13.43 -3.07
C ILE A 45 -4.74 12.65 -3.80
N PHE A 46 -5.56 11.93 -3.04
CA PHE A 46 -6.61 11.07 -3.59
C PHE A 46 -7.80 10.97 -2.63
N THR A 47 -8.95 10.59 -3.16
CA THR A 47 -10.16 10.32 -2.37
C THR A 47 -10.49 8.83 -2.37
N SER A 48 -11.32 8.41 -1.40
CA SER A 48 -11.80 7.04 -1.25
C SER A 48 -13.29 7.04 -0.87
N ASN A 49 -14.02 5.99 -1.26
CA ASN A 49 -15.41 5.80 -0.84
C ASN A 49 -15.55 5.40 0.64
N ILE A 50 -14.46 4.99 1.30
CA ILE A 50 -14.43 4.69 2.74
C ILE A 50 -13.32 5.46 3.47
N ASP A 51 -13.42 5.53 4.81
CA ASP A 51 -12.35 6.03 5.66
C ASP A 51 -11.21 5.00 5.78
N LEU A 52 -10.17 5.19 4.95
CA LEU A 52 -9.00 4.32 4.93
C LEU A 52 -8.24 4.29 6.25
N LEU A 53 -8.31 5.33 7.08
CA LEU A 53 -7.56 5.40 8.34
C LEU A 53 -8.24 4.63 9.47
N ASN A 54 -9.54 4.34 9.33
CA ASN A 54 -10.34 3.66 10.34
C ASN A 54 -11.07 2.41 9.81
N ALA A 55 -10.82 1.96 8.58
CA ALA A 55 -11.55 0.84 7.96
C ALA A 55 -11.68 -0.40 8.86
N PHE A 56 -10.57 -0.93 9.41
CA PHE A 56 -10.64 -2.09 10.32
C PHE A 56 -11.34 -1.77 11.66
N ASN A 57 -11.26 -0.53 12.14
CA ASN A 57 -12.00 -0.14 13.33
C ASN A 57 -13.50 -0.13 13.05
N THR A 58 -13.91 0.45 11.92
CA THR A 58 -15.32 0.57 11.51
C THR A 58 -15.96 -0.77 11.17
N TYR A 59 -15.29 -1.61 10.38
CA TYR A 59 -15.88 -2.85 9.85
C TYR A 59 -15.61 -4.08 10.72
N GLU A 60 -14.50 -4.10 11.48
CA GLU A 60 -14.05 -5.29 12.21
C GLU A 60 -13.87 -5.06 13.72
N ASN A 61 -14.10 -3.84 14.23
CA ASN A 61 -13.78 -3.43 15.60
C ASN A 61 -12.33 -3.82 15.99
N ALA A 62 -11.41 -3.69 15.04
CA ALA A 62 -10.03 -4.13 15.17
C ALA A 62 -9.05 -2.96 15.12
N ASN A 63 -7.92 -3.10 15.82
CA ASN A 63 -6.85 -2.11 15.79
C ASN A 63 -6.11 -2.17 14.45
N GLN A 64 -6.17 -1.08 13.71
CA GLN A 64 -5.57 -0.90 12.41
C GLN A 64 -4.13 -0.36 12.51
N LEU A 65 -3.22 -0.83 11.65
CA LEU A 65 -1.92 -0.20 11.42
C LEU A 65 -2.04 0.85 10.30
N THR A 66 -1.14 1.84 10.30
CA THR A 66 -1.19 2.92 9.31
C THR A 66 -1.21 2.38 7.87
N PRO A 67 -2.20 2.77 7.04
CA PRO A 67 -2.22 2.35 5.65
C PRO A 67 -1.00 2.83 4.87
N MET A 68 -0.59 2.04 3.88
CA MET A 68 0.51 2.36 2.98
C MET A 68 -0.01 2.39 1.55
N LEU A 69 0.24 3.47 0.83
CA LEU A 69 0.10 3.52 -0.62
C LEU A 69 1.37 2.93 -1.23
N THR A 70 1.23 1.97 -2.14
CA THR A 70 2.32 1.45 -2.96
C THR A 70 1.93 1.61 -4.43
N CYS A 71 2.85 2.15 -5.23
CA CYS A 71 2.74 2.30 -6.67
C CYS A 71 3.85 1.49 -7.34
N SER A 72 3.51 0.70 -8.35
CA SER A 72 4.48 -0.07 -9.13
C SER A 72 5.04 0.76 -10.28
N LEU A 73 6.36 0.86 -10.39
CA LEU A 73 7.03 1.66 -11.41
C LEU A 73 7.68 0.80 -12.51
N ASP A 74 7.53 -0.51 -12.45
CA ASP A 74 8.04 -1.48 -13.43
C ASP A 74 6.93 -2.37 -14.02
N ASN A 75 5.68 -1.91 -13.94
CA ASN A 75 4.47 -2.61 -14.41
C ASN A 75 4.20 -3.97 -13.72
N ASP A 76 4.81 -4.19 -12.55
CA ASP A 76 4.47 -5.29 -11.68
C ASP A 76 3.08 -5.08 -11.06
N LEU A 77 2.16 -6.03 -11.30
CA LEU A 77 0.76 -5.94 -10.88
C LEU A 77 0.46 -6.83 -9.68
N ASP A 78 1.44 -7.58 -9.17
CA ASP A 78 1.27 -8.37 -7.97
C ASP A 78 1.54 -7.49 -6.74
N PHE A 79 0.48 -7.17 -6.00
CA PHE A 79 0.58 -6.41 -4.74
C PHE A 79 0.43 -7.32 -3.51
N SER A 80 0.43 -8.64 -3.70
CA SER A 80 0.25 -9.58 -2.61
C SER A 80 1.36 -9.48 -1.57
N VAL A 81 1.07 -9.93 -0.35
CA VAL A 81 2.01 -9.81 0.78
C VAL A 81 3.29 -10.63 0.60
N ASP A 82 3.21 -11.70 -0.19
CA ASP A 82 4.32 -12.63 -0.45
C ASP A 82 5.20 -12.19 -1.63
N HIS A 83 4.83 -11.07 -2.28
CA HIS A 83 5.50 -10.55 -3.45
C HIS A 83 6.12 -9.18 -3.17
N SER A 84 7.37 -8.99 -3.61
CA SER A 84 8.08 -7.72 -3.47
C SER A 84 8.21 -7.05 -4.82
N ILE A 85 7.51 -5.92 -4.99
CA ILE A 85 7.72 -5.02 -6.13
C ILE A 85 9.09 -4.37 -5.98
N ASN A 86 9.97 -4.59 -6.96
CA ASN A 86 11.37 -4.17 -6.89
C ASN A 86 11.52 -2.67 -7.13
N VAL A 87 10.78 -2.12 -8.10
CA VAL A 87 10.78 -0.69 -8.42
C VAL A 87 9.43 -0.10 -8.06
N LYS A 88 9.38 0.70 -7.01
CA LYS A 88 8.11 1.21 -6.46
C LYS A 88 8.23 2.60 -5.87
N ALA A 89 7.11 3.29 -5.79
CA ALA A 89 6.95 4.45 -4.91
C ALA A 89 6.03 4.06 -3.76
N GLU A 90 6.39 4.39 -2.51
CA GLU A 90 5.53 4.13 -1.36
C GLU A 90 5.43 5.32 -0.43
N GLY A 91 4.27 5.47 0.21
CA GLY A 91 4.01 6.53 1.18
C GLY A 91 2.97 6.14 2.21
N ARG A 92 3.14 6.59 3.45
CA ARG A 92 2.12 6.40 4.49
C ARG A 92 0.92 7.28 4.17
N VAL A 93 -0.27 6.68 4.22
CA VAL A 93 -1.53 7.41 3.99
C VAL A 93 -1.86 8.22 5.24
N THR A 94 -2.14 9.51 5.04
CA THR A 94 -2.59 10.42 6.09
C THR A 94 -3.81 11.23 5.63
N SER A 95 -4.55 11.81 6.57
CA SER A 95 -5.71 12.64 6.24
C SER A 95 -5.25 14.03 5.80
N GLU A 96 -5.86 14.56 4.75
CA GLU A 96 -5.71 15.96 4.39
C GLU A 96 -6.34 16.83 5.50
N ARG A 97 -5.49 17.50 6.29
CA ARG A 97 -5.84 18.24 7.52
C ARG A 97 -7.00 19.24 7.37
N LYS A 98 -7.40 19.58 6.14
CA LYS A 98 -8.42 20.60 5.83
C LYS A 98 -9.85 20.05 5.73
N ASN A 99 -10.08 18.75 5.55
CA ASN A 99 -11.44 18.21 5.43
C ASN A 99 -11.58 16.79 6.01
N LYS A 100 -11.96 16.71 7.29
CA LYS A 100 -12.26 15.42 7.95
C LYS A 100 -13.45 14.67 7.34
N THR A 101 -14.28 15.33 6.54
CA THR A 101 -15.53 14.77 6.01
C THR A 101 -15.42 14.18 4.61
N ASN A 102 -14.34 14.45 3.86
CA ASN A 102 -14.33 14.16 2.42
C ASN A 102 -13.55 12.91 2.02
N HIS A 103 -13.13 12.06 2.98
CA HIS A 103 -12.29 10.89 2.70
C HIS A 103 -11.13 11.23 1.74
N THR A 104 -10.56 12.43 1.91
CA THR A 104 -9.40 12.91 1.15
C THR A 104 -8.14 12.58 1.93
N PHE A 105 -7.22 11.92 1.25
CA PHE A 105 -5.98 11.41 1.79
C PHE A 105 -4.80 11.91 0.99
N LEU A 106 -3.64 11.94 1.64
CA LEU A 106 -2.37 12.20 0.99
C LEU A 106 -1.32 11.18 1.41
N ALA A 107 -0.40 10.90 0.49
CA ALA A 107 0.78 10.08 0.71
C ALA A 107 2.00 10.77 0.11
N ASP A 108 2.97 11.11 0.96
CA ASP A 108 4.30 11.56 0.53
C ASP A 108 5.10 10.35 0.09
N LEU A 109 5.57 10.36 -1.17
CA LEU A 109 6.21 9.23 -1.81
C LEU A 109 7.72 9.24 -1.58
N VAL A 110 8.21 8.06 -1.22
CA VAL A 110 9.62 7.68 -1.31
C VAL A 110 9.75 6.66 -2.41
N PHE A 111 10.78 6.80 -3.24
CA PHE A 111 11.00 5.94 -4.39
C PHE A 111 12.10 4.93 -4.11
N TYR A 112 11.79 3.67 -4.36
CA TYR A 112 12.65 2.54 -4.06
C TYR A 112 13.00 1.78 -5.32
N HIS A 113 14.27 1.41 -5.40
CA HIS A 113 14.76 0.42 -6.36
C HIS A 113 15.51 -0.66 -5.58
N THR A 114 14.94 -1.84 -5.54
CA THR A 114 15.55 -3.03 -4.95
C THR A 114 16.27 -3.80 -6.05
N ASN A 115 17.58 -3.93 -5.94
CA ASN A 115 18.38 -4.74 -6.83
C ASN A 115 18.09 -6.23 -6.62
N ARG A 116 18.48 -7.07 -7.60
CA ARG A 116 18.29 -8.53 -7.52
C ARG A 116 19.00 -9.20 -6.34
N ASP A 117 20.01 -8.55 -5.77
CA ASP A 117 20.72 -9.02 -4.58
C ASP A 117 20.05 -8.60 -3.26
N GLY A 118 18.89 -7.93 -3.34
CA GLY A 118 18.13 -7.44 -2.19
C GLY A 118 18.63 -6.10 -1.64
N THR A 119 19.67 -5.49 -2.23
CA THR A 119 20.10 -4.15 -1.83
C THR A 119 19.09 -3.11 -2.30
N GLN A 120 18.65 -2.24 -1.38
CA GLN A 120 17.70 -1.18 -1.68
C GLN A 120 18.46 0.12 -1.91
N LEU A 121 18.32 0.69 -3.10
CA LEU A 121 18.69 2.07 -3.38
C LEU A 121 17.47 2.93 -3.08
N ASP A 122 17.58 3.76 -2.04
CA ASP A 122 16.65 4.88 -1.83
C ASP A 122 16.97 5.94 -2.87
N LEU A 123 16.28 5.85 -4.01
CA LEU A 123 16.47 6.77 -5.11
C LEU A 123 15.42 7.86 -5.00
N ASN A 124 15.61 8.84 -4.11
CA ASN A 124 15.01 10.16 -4.35
C ASN A 124 15.71 10.90 -5.53
N SER A 125 16.46 10.17 -6.37
CA SER A 125 16.97 10.65 -7.66
C SER A 125 15.87 10.51 -8.71
N TYR A 126 15.06 11.56 -8.83
CA TYR A 126 13.94 11.61 -9.77
C TYR A 126 14.36 11.38 -11.23
N ASP A 127 15.59 11.75 -11.61
CA ASP A 127 16.14 11.50 -12.93
C ASP A 127 16.30 10.00 -13.25
N ALA A 128 16.53 9.15 -12.24
CA ALA A 128 16.60 7.71 -12.41
C ALA A 128 15.20 7.07 -12.56
N ILE A 129 14.15 7.73 -12.07
CA ILE A 129 12.78 7.20 -12.04
C ILE A 129 11.97 7.65 -13.25
N LYS A 130 12.19 8.88 -13.74
CA LYS A 130 11.52 9.43 -14.93
C LYS A 130 11.47 8.45 -16.11
N PRO A 131 12.57 7.75 -16.48
CA PRO A 131 12.52 6.76 -17.56
C PRO A 131 11.56 5.61 -17.29
N LEU A 132 11.46 5.15 -16.03
CA LEU A 132 10.59 4.04 -15.63
C LEU A 132 9.13 4.43 -15.75
N ILE A 133 8.77 5.63 -15.32
CA ILE A 133 7.42 6.19 -15.47
C ILE A 133 7.08 6.37 -16.95
N ALA A 134 8.01 6.89 -17.76
CA ALA A 134 7.80 7.17 -19.18
C ALA A 134 7.55 5.90 -20.03
N THR A 135 7.96 4.73 -19.57
CA THR A 135 7.71 3.46 -20.28
C THR A 135 6.28 2.94 -20.16
N GLN A 136 5.46 3.55 -19.30
CA GLN A 136 4.11 3.10 -18.98
C GLN A 136 3.09 4.19 -19.31
N ALA A 137 1.88 3.81 -19.72
CA ALA A 137 0.78 4.76 -19.93
C ALA A 137 0.20 5.24 -18.59
N SER A 138 0.13 4.35 -17.61
CA SER A 138 -0.32 4.63 -16.25
C SER A 138 0.43 3.80 -15.23
N ILE A 139 0.53 4.34 -14.01
CA ILE A 139 1.19 3.76 -12.85
C ILE A 139 0.12 3.17 -11.92
N PRO A 140 0.09 1.84 -11.72
CA PRO A 140 -0.87 1.21 -10.84
C PRO A 140 -0.46 1.38 -9.37
N CYS A 141 -1.40 1.82 -8.55
CA CYS A 141 -1.21 2.00 -7.11
C CYS A 141 -2.33 1.33 -6.31
N LYS A 142 -2.00 0.82 -5.13
CA LYS A 142 -2.97 0.30 -4.16
C LYS A 142 -2.64 0.77 -2.75
N VAL A 143 -3.68 0.97 -1.96
CA VAL A 143 -3.52 1.15 -0.52
C VAL A 143 -3.62 -0.21 0.16
N ARG A 144 -2.59 -0.57 0.91
CA ARG A 144 -2.57 -1.72 1.81
C ARG A 144 -2.93 -1.28 3.22
N ILE A 145 -3.86 -2.00 3.83
CA ILE A 145 -4.28 -1.82 5.22
C ILE A 145 -4.10 -3.15 5.96
N THR A 146 -3.49 -3.11 7.14
CA THR A 146 -3.23 -4.31 7.94
C THR A 146 -3.75 -4.14 9.36
N ALA A 147 -4.25 -5.23 9.94
CA ALA A 147 -4.61 -5.34 11.35
C ALA A 147 -4.17 -6.71 11.88
N TYR A 148 -3.81 -6.77 13.17
CA TYR A 148 -3.38 -8.03 13.78
C TYR A 148 -4.47 -9.09 13.72
N GLY A 149 -4.12 -10.30 13.30
CA GLY A 149 -5.06 -11.43 13.16
C GLY A 149 -5.89 -11.42 11.88
N TYR A 150 -5.66 -10.46 10.98
CA TYR A 150 -6.32 -10.37 9.68
C TYR A 150 -5.34 -10.46 8.52
N LYS A 151 -5.82 -10.97 7.39
CA LYS A 151 -5.14 -10.81 6.10
C LYS A 151 -5.08 -9.33 5.74
N ALA A 152 -4.02 -8.93 5.04
CA ALA A 152 -3.91 -7.58 4.52
C ALA A 152 -5.09 -7.29 3.58
N TYR A 153 -5.71 -6.13 3.78
CA TYR A 153 -6.72 -5.59 2.89
C TYR A 153 -6.04 -4.69 1.84
N TYR A 154 -6.52 -4.77 0.60
CA TYR A 154 -6.04 -3.96 -0.51
C TYR A 154 -7.22 -3.29 -1.20
N THR A 155 -7.06 -2.02 -1.55
CA THR A 155 -8.03 -1.31 -2.40
C THR A 155 -8.03 -1.85 -3.83
N ASN A 156 -9.03 -1.43 -4.61
CA ASN A 156 -8.94 -1.51 -6.05
C ASN A 156 -7.76 -0.67 -6.56
N THR A 157 -7.30 -0.98 -7.77
CA THR A 157 -6.14 -0.34 -8.38
C THR A 157 -6.49 1.09 -8.79
N LEU A 158 -5.75 2.06 -8.25
CA LEU A 158 -5.71 3.42 -8.78
C LEU A 158 -4.71 3.46 -9.95
N LEU A 159 -5.14 3.93 -11.11
CA LEU A 159 -4.27 4.14 -12.27
C LEU A 159 -3.92 5.63 -12.37
N ILE A 160 -2.67 5.98 -12.07
CA ILE A 160 -2.19 7.36 -12.18
C ILE A 160 -1.60 7.57 -13.58
N PRO A 161 -2.05 8.56 -14.37
CA PRO A 161 -1.48 8.80 -15.69
C PRO A 161 0.01 9.17 -15.61
N SER A 162 0.86 8.46 -16.36
CA SER A 162 2.31 8.72 -16.36
C SER A 162 2.62 10.12 -16.88
N ALA A 163 1.87 10.62 -17.87
CA ALA A 163 2.00 11.98 -18.40
C ALA A 163 1.86 13.04 -17.30
N LEU A 164 0.87 12.89 -16.40
CA LEU A 164 0.68 13.79 -15.27
C LEU A 164 1.90 13.78 -14.33
N MET A 165 2.44 12.60 -14.03
CA MET A 165 3.62 12.50 -13.16
C MET A 165 4.85 13.15 -13.81
N MET A 166 5.06 12.90 -15.10
CA MET A 166 6.18 13.45 -15.86
C MET A 166 6.10 14.98 -15.96
N ASP A 167 4.91 15.54 -16.20
CA ASP A 167 4.71 16.99 -16.27
C ASP A 167 5.08 17.68 -14.96
N GLN A 168 4.67 17.10 -13.83
CA GLN A 168 4.98 17.63 -12.49
C GLN A 168 6.45 17.41 -12.09
N MET A 169 7.10 16.38 -12.63
CA MET A 169 8.51 16.09 -12.36
C MET A 169 9.51 16.92 -13.19
N ASN A 170 9.03 17.60 -14.22
CA ASN A 170 9.85 18.45 -15.09
C ASN A 170 9.70 19.95 -14.84
N GLN A 171 8.87 20.33 -13.86
CA GLN A 171 8.74 21.70 -13.34
C GLN A 171 9.84 21.99 -12.32
#